data_AF-A0A5P2ARX4-F1
#
_entry.id   AF-A0A5P2ARX4-F1
#
_cell.length_a   1.000
_cell.length_b   1.000
_cell.length_c   1.000
_cell.angle_alpha   90.00
_cell.angle_beta   90.00
_cell.angle_gamma   90.00
#
_symmetry.space_group_name_H-M   'P 1'
#
loop_
_entity.id
_entity.type
_entity.pdbx_description
1 polymer ?
#
loop_
_entity_poly.entity_id
_entity_poly.type
_entity_poly.pdbx_seq_one_letter_code
_entity_poly.pdbx_strand_id
1 'polypeptide(L)'
;MALCGSCEQAGAEHPAREPVLVGDVLAGMTEAVTRAARIGRAVPDARRPSAATCGACGAGAEWHRTVRGRWVMIEPGELPTRVVPAGSRWRVAGDGTAVNLGPAVPSDTCRVSHFDVCPGRPAPTGSPVLLALRRGHARRAT
;
A
#
# COMPACT_ATOMS: atom_id res chain seq x y z
N MET A 1 6.56 -12.31 55.34
CA MET A 1 7.39 -11.12 55.04
C MET A 1 6.57 -9.91 55.42
N ALA A 2 6.88 -9.26 56.54
CA ALA A 2 6.29 -7.98 56.90
C ALA A 2 7.05 -6.87 56.18
N LEU A 3 6.33 -5.86 55.69
CA LEU A 3 6.95 -4.66 55.14
C LEU A 3 7.56 -3.85 56.30
N CYS A 4 8.58 -3.02 56.03
CA CYS A 4 9.08 -2.08 57.03
C CYS A 4 8.10 -0.92 57.22
N GLY A 5 8.12 -0.27 58.39
CA GLY A 5 7.15 0.77 58.74
C GLY A 5 7.12 1.97 57.77
N SER A 6 8.20 2.26 57.06
CA SER A 6 8.20 3.30 56.01
C SER A 6 7.39 2.90 54.78
N CYS A 7 7.40 1.62 54.41
CA CYS A 7 6.59 1.12 53.28
C CYS A 7 5.10 1.05 53.62
N GLU A 8 4.76 0.75 54.87
CA GLU A 8 3.36 0.74 55.34
C GLU A 8 2.76 2.15 55.34
N GLN A 9 3.50 3.13 55.85
CA GLN A 9 3.06 4.54 55.88
C GLN A 9 2.87 5.11 54.46
N ALA A 10 3.80 4.85 53.54
CA ALA A 10 3.71 5.33 52.15
C ALA A 10 2.51 4.73 51.38
N GLY A 11 2.09 3.51 51.73
CA GLY A 11 0.89 2.88 51.18
C GLY A 11 -0.41 3.47 51.73
N ALA A 12 -0.43 3.86 53.01
CA ALA A 12 -1.58 4.48 53.67
C ALA A 12 -1.84 5.93 53.20
N GLU A 13 -0.80 6.63 52.76
CA GLU A 13 -0.90 8.02 52.26
C GLU A 13 -1.39 8.11 50.81
N HIS A 14 -1.41 7.00 50.07
CA HIS A 14 -1.99 6.97 48.73
C HIS A 14 -3.51 6.83 48.80
N PRO A 15 -4.29 7.73 48.19
CA PRO A 15 -5.73 7.55 48.07
C PRO A 15 -5.99 6.25 47.31
N ALA A 16 -6.82 5.39 47.90
CA ALA A 16 -7.22 4.13 47.29
C ALA A 16 -7.85 4.44 45.93
N ARG A 17 -7.18 4.01 44.85
CA ARG A 17 -7.76 4.08 43.51
C ARG A 17 -8.79 2.97 43.42
N GLU A 18 -10.01 3.33 43.07
CA GLU A 18 -11.07 2.36 42.85
C GLU A 18 -10.67 1.41 41.71
N PRO A 19 -10.63 0.09 41.95
CA PRO A 19 -10.26 -0.85 40.91
C PRO A 19 -11.35 -0.88 39.85
N VAL A 20 -10.99 -0.50 38.62
CA VAL A 20 -11.89 -0.58 37.47
C VAL A 20 -11.90 -2.02 36.96
N LEU A 21 -13.10 -2.56 36.71
CA LEU A 21 -13.23 -3.88 36.10
C LEU A 21 -12.78 -3.81 34.64
N VAL A 22 -11.90 -4.74 34.25
CA VAL A 22 -11.40 -4.85 32.88
C VAL A 22 -12.55 -5.00 31.88
N GLY A 23 -13.65 -5.65 32.28
CA GLY A 23 -14.86 -5.79 31.46
C GLY A 23 -15.47 -4.45 31.04
N ASP A 24 -15.52 -3.46 31.94
CA ASP A 24 -16.11 -2.15 31.66
C ASP A 24 -15.25 -1.33 30.71
N VAL A 25 -13.92 -1.44 30.86
CA VAL A 25 -12.96 -0.81 29.94
C VAL A 25 -13.10 -1.40 28.54
N LEU A 26 -13.19 -2.74 28.43
CA LEU A 26 -13.35 -3.41 27.14
C LEU A 26 -14.70 -3.10 26.48
N ALA A 27 -15.77 -3.03 27.26
CA ALA A 27 -17.09 -2.62 26.78
C ALA A 27 -17.04 -1.18 26.23
N GLY A 28 -16.48 -0.24 26.98
CA GLY A 28 -16.30 1.15 26.54
C GLY A 28 -15.45 1.28 25.27
N MET A 29 -14.37 0.50 25.15
CA MET A 29 -13.57 0.45 23.92
C MET A 29 -14.36 -0.10 22.73
N THR A 30 -15.17 -1.14 22.94
CA THR A 30 -15.98 -1.76 21.89
C THR A 30 -17.05 -0.79 21.38
N GLU A 31 -17.69 -0.05 22.28
CA GLU A 31 -18.64 1.00 21.92
C GLU A 31 -17.97 2.14 21.14
N ALA A 32 -16.79 2.57 21.58
CA ALA A 32 -16.02 3.60 20.88
C ALA A 32 -15.63 3.17 19.46
N VAL A 33 -15.15 1.93 19.28
CA VAL A 33 -14.81 1.36 17.97
C VAL A 33 -16.06 1.25 17.10
N THR A 34 -17.18 0.78 17.64
CA THR A 34 -18.43 0.64 16.89
C THR A 34 -18.96 1.99 16.43
N ARG A 35 -18.89 3.01 17.30
CA ARG A 35 -19.26 4.38 16.95
C ARG A 35 -18.36 4.93 15.85
N ALA A 36 -17.04 4.77 15.99
CA ALA A 36 -16.05 5.16 15.00
C ALA A 36 -16.29 4.46 13.64
N ALA A 37 -16.67 3.19 13.63
CA ALA A 37 -16.97 2.45 12.40
C ALA A 37 -18.22 2.99 11.66
N ARG A 38 -19.23 3.52 12.38
CA ARG A 38 -20.44 4.11 11.76
C ARG A 38 -20.19 5.49 11.16
N ILE A 39 -19.35 6.30 11.80
CA ILE A 39 -19.02 7.66 11.34
C ILE A 39 -17.79 7.68 10.41
N GLY A 40 -17.02 6.60 10.42
CA GLY A 40 -15.81 6.46 9.62
C GLY A 40 -16.13 6.40 8.14
N ARG A 41 -15.31 7.09 7.33
CA ARG A 41 -15.36 6.93 5.89
C ARG A 41 -15.01 5.49 5.54
N ALA A 42 -15.76 4.88 4.62
CA ALA A 42 -15.46 3.54 4.14
C ALA A 42 -13.98 3.47 3.74
N VAL A 43 -13.24 2.56 4.39
CA VAL A 43 -11.86 2.28 4.01
C VAL A 43 -11.91 1.65 2.63
N PRO A 44 -11.28 2.23 1.60
CA PRO A 44 -11.23 1.62 0.28
C PRO A 44 -10.72 0.18 0.43
N ASP A 45 -11.38 -0.77 -0.22
CA ASP A 45 -10.86 -2.14 -0.27
C ASP A 45 -9.42 -2.06 -0.77
N ALA A 46 -8.47 -2.51 0.07
CA ALA A 46 -7.06 -2.46 -0.23
C ALA A 46 -6.67 -3.34 -1.44
N ARG A 47 -7.60 -4.14 -1.98
CA ARG A 47 -7.44 -4.88 -3.24
C ARG A 47 -7.93 -4.09 -4.45
N ARG A 48 -8.77 -3.08 -4.25
CA ARG A 48 -9.27 -2.25 -5.34
C ARG A 48 -8.16 -1.39 -5.90
N PRO A 49 -8.06 -1.26 -7.24
CA PRO A 49 -7.19 -0.28 -7.85
C PRO A 49 -7.51 1.11 -7.33
N SER A 50 -6.48 1.92 -7.12
CA SER A 50 -6.67 3.33 -6.75
C SER A 50 -5.88 4.22 -7.69
N ALA A 51 -6.59 5.12 -8.37
CA ALA A 51 -5.96 6.15 -9.20
C ALA A 51 -5.04 7.02 -8.33
N ALA A 52 -3.85 7.31 -8.84
CA ALA A 52 -2.86 8.10 -8.15
C ALA A 52 -1.98 8.88 -9.11
N THR A 53 -1.40 9.95 -8.58
CA THR A 53 -0.42 10.78 -9.27
C THR A 53 0.97 10.44 -8.76
N CYS A 54 1.93 10.24 -9.67
CA CYS A 54 3.31 9.99 -9.30
C CYS A 54 3.95 11.24 -8.70
N GLY A 55 4.45 11.16 -7.47
CA GLY A 55 5.12 12.28 -6.81
C GLY A 55 6.43 12.74 -7.48
N ALA A 56 7.05 11.89 -8.32
CA ALA A 56 8.31 12.23 -8.98
C ALA A 56 8.14 12.92 -10.35
N CYS A 57 7.02 12.69 -11.05
CA CYS A 57 6.82 13.23 -12.40
C CYS A 57 5.42 13.80 -12.66
N GLY A 58 4.51 13.75 -11.69
CA GLY A 58 3.15 14.27 -11.83
C GLY A 58 2.23 13.45 -12.74
N ALA A 59 2.68 12.35 -13.34
CA ALA A 59 1.84 11.54 -14.22
C ALA A 59 0.83 10.69 -13.44
N GLY A 60 -0.38 10.53 -14.00
CA GLY A 60 -1.41 9.66 -13.46
C GLY A 60 -1.17 8.18 -13.80
N ALA A 61 -1.41 7.30 -12.84
CA ALA A 61 -1.33 5.85 -12.97
C ALA A 61 -2.21 5.20 -11.88
N GLU A 62 -2.19 3.87 -11.76
CA GLU A 62 -3.07 3.15 -10.84
C GLU A 62 -2.27 2.26 -9.88
N TRP A 63 -2.54 2.37 -8.58
CA TRP A 63 -1.95 1.50 -7.56
C TRP A 63 -2.68 0.17 -7.49
N HIS A 64 -1.90 -0.90 -7.52
CA HIS A 64 -2.37 -2.27 -7.33
C HIS A 64 -1.56 -2.98 -6.24
N ARG A 65 -2.22 -3.85 -5.48
CA ARG A 65 -1.51 -4.80 -4.63
C ARG A 65 -0.97 -5.95 -5.46
N THR A 66 0.26 -6.32 -5.19
CA THR A 66 0.91 -7.50 -5.75
C THR A 66 0.45 -8.76 -5.02
N VAL A 67 0.63 -9.91 -5.65
CA VAL A 67 0.41 -11.23 -5.00
C VAL A 67 1.21 -11.41 -3.69
N ARG A 68 2.30 -10.66 -3.50
CA ARG A 68 3.12 -10.65 -2.27
C ARG A 68 2.73 -9.54 -1.29
N GLY A 69 1.58 -8.90 -1.49
CA GLY A 69 1.03 -7.85 -0.62
C GLY A 69 1.70 -6.47 -0.75
N ARG A 70 2.75 -6.31 -1.56
CA ARG A 70 3.40 -5.02 -1.84
C ARG A 70 2.56 -4.20 -2.81
N TRP A 71 2.74 -2.88 -2.83
CA TRP A 71 2.08 -2.00 -3.80
C TRP A 71 2.98 -1.72 -5.01
N VAL A 72 2.37 -1.70 -6.20
CA VAL A 72 3.00 -1.29 -7.45
C VAL A 72 2.07 -0.36 -8.21
N MET A 73 2.64 0.69 -8.80
CA MET A 73 1.90 1.62 -9.65
C MET A 73 2.02 1.13 -11.09
N ILE A 74 0.91 0.87 -11.76
CA ILE A 74 0.85 0.30 -13.12
C ILE A 74 0.45 1.39 -14.11
N GLU A 75 1.16 1.44 -15.24
CA GLU A 75 0.82 2.35 -16.35
C GLU A 75 -0.56 2.01 -16.94
N PRO A 76 -1.34 3.03 -17.36
CA PRO A 76 -2.48 2.79 -18.22
C PRO A 76 -2.05 2.19 -19.57
N GLY A 77 -2.91 1.34 -20.12
CA GLY A 77 -2.72 0.73 -21.42
C GLY A 77 -2.00 -0.62 -21.39
N GLU A 78 -2.00 -1.29 -22.54
CA GLU A 78 -1.42 -2.60 -22.73
C GLU A 78 -0.35 -2.58 -23.82
N LEU A 79 0.64 -3.44 -23.66
CA LEU A 79 1.79 -3.58 -24.54
C LEU A 79 1.93 -5.05 -24.95
N PRO A 80 2.41 -5.35 -26.17
CA PRO A 80 2.70 -6.73 -26.54
C PRO A 80 3.77 -7.33 -25.62
N THR A 81 3.48 -8.48 -25.00
CA THR A 81 4.38 -9.10 -24.01
C THR A 81 5.77 -9.38 -24.59
N ARG A 82 5.82 -9.74 -25.88
CA ARG A 82 7.07 -10.06 -26.60
C ARG A 82 8.06 -8.91 -26.69
N VAL A 83 7.62 -7.65 -26.56
CA VAL A 83 8.50 -6.48 -26.67
C VAL A 83 8.89 -5.90 -25.30
N VAL A 84 8.27 -6.37 -24.22
CA VAL A 84 8.55 -5.95 -22.85
C VAL A 84 9.52 -6.95 -22.20
N PRO A 85 10.59 -6.52 -21.51
CA PRO A 85 11.48 -7.44 -20.78
C PRO A 85 10.75 -8.24 -19.72
N ALA A 86 11.15 -9.51 -19.52
CA ALA A 86 10.51 -10.45 -18.59
C ALA A 86 10.22 -9.84 -17.20
N GLY A 87 11.20 -9.17 -16.59
CA GLY A 87 11.06 -8.57 -15.25
C GLY A 87 10.09 -7.39 -15.17
N SER A 88 9.72 -6.76 -16.29
CA SER A 88 8.84 -5.59 -16.35
C SER A 88 7.42 -5.94 -16.80
N ARG A 89 7.11 -7.22 -17.03
CA ARG A 89 5.79 -7.68 -17.48
C ARG A 89 4.84 -7.84 -16.29
N TRP A 90 3.77 -7.06 -16.30
CA TRP A 90 2.72 -7.13 -15.29
C TRP A 90 1.37 -7.50 -15.91
N ARG A 91 0.55 -8.24 -15.16
CA ARG A 91 -0.87 -8.42 -15.43
C ARG A 91 -1.66 -8.00 -14.21
N VAL A 92 -2.80 -7.34 -14.41
CA VAL A 92 -3.77 -7.10 -13.35
C VAL A 92 -4.86 -8.17 -13.49
N ALA A 93 -5.04 -8.99 -12.45
CA ALA A 93 -6.11 -9.98 -12.39
C ALA A 93 -7.49 -9.31 -12.19
N GLY A 94 -8.57 -10.06 -12.41
CA GLY A 94 -9.93 -9.51 -12.33
C GLY A 94 -10.31 -8.95 -10.94
N ASP A 95 -9.60 -9.37 -9.89
CA ASP A 95 -9.74 -8.87 -8.52
C ASP A 95 -8.90 -7.61 -8.23
N GLY A 96 -8.18 -7.09 -9.23
CA GLY A 96 -7.29 -5.94 -9.09
C GLY A 96 -5.85 -6.28 -8.69
N THR A 97 -5.53 -7.55 -8.43
CA THR A 97 -4.19 -7.97 -8.00
C THR A 97 -3.18 -7.91 -9.16
N ALA A 98 -2.06 -7.23 -8.94
CA ALA A 98 -0.94 -7.19 -9.88
C ALA A 98 -0.03 -8.43 -9.75
N VAL A 99 0.20 -9.10 -10.87
CA VAL A 99 1.06 -10.28 -10.98
C VAL A 99 2.21 -9.94 -11.92
N ASN A 100 3.45 -10.07 -11.45
CA ASN A 100 4.60 -10.02 -12.33
C ASN A 100 4.71 -11.37 -13.05
N LEU A 101 4.73 -11.35 -14.37
CA LEU A 101 4.73 -12.57 -15.19
C LEU A 101 6.13 -13.20 -15.29
N GLY A 102 7.19 -12.42 -15.02
CA GLY A 102 8.57 -12.87 -15.18
C GLY A 102 8.82 -13.44 -16.59
N PRO A 103 9.49 -14.60 -16.72
CA PRO A 103 9.73 -15.23 -18.02
C PRO A 103 8.47 -15.87 -18.61
N ALA A 104 7.43 -16.12 -17.80
CA ALA A 104 6.20 -16.72 -18.30
C ALA A 104 5.45 -15.72 -19.21
N VAL A 105 4.86 -16.26 -20.29
CA VAL A 105 4.08 -15.48 -21.27
C VAL A 105 2.68 -16.08 -21.39
N PRO A 106 1.87 -16.10 -20.31
CA PRO A 106 0.52 -16.66 -20.38
C PRO A 106 -0.48 -15.75 -21.13
N SER A 107 -0.02 -14.65 -21.72
CA SER A 107 -0.83 -13.61 -22.37
C SER A 107 -0.03 -12.89 -23.47
N ASP A 108 -0.70 -12.54 -24.56
CA ASP A 108 -0.12 -11.77 -25.68
C ASP A 108 0.15 -10.31 -25.30
N THR A 109 -0.58 -9.80 -24.31
CA THR A 109 -0.39 -8.45 -23.78
C THR A 109 -0.01 -8.46 -22.30
N CYS A 110 0.71 -7.41 -21.90
CA CYS A 110 1.03 -7.11 -20.51
C CYS A 110 0.97 -5.60 -20.28
N ARG A 111 1.10 -5.20 -19.02
CA ARG A 111 1.34 -3.83 -18.59
C ARG A 111 2.74 -3.69 -18.02
N VAL A 112 3.14 -2.46 -17.73
CA VAL A 112 4.43 -2.14 -17.10
C VAL A 112 4.20 -1.34 -15.82
N SER A 113 5.17 -1.41 -14.91
CA SER A 113 5.20 -0.54 -13.74
C SER A 113 5.49 0.90 -14.20
N HIS A 114 4.76 1.87 -13.66
CA HIS A 114 5.06 3.29 -13.86
C HIS A 114 6.51 3.62 -13.47
N PHE A 115 7.05 2.93 -12.46
CA PHE A 115 8.42 3.17 -12.00
C PHE A 115 9.49 2.80 -13.04
N ASP A 116 9.19 1.90 -13.98
CA ASP A 116 10.12 1.47 -15.04
C ASP A 116 10.19 2.51 -16.17
N VAL A 117 9.17 3.36 -16.29
CA VAL A 117 9.04 4.36 -17.36
C VAL A 117 8.92 5.79 -16.84
N CYS A 118 9.06 5.99 -15.53
CA CYS A 118 8.95 7.30 -14.90
C CYS A 118 10.13 8.20 -15.33
N PRO A 119 9.87 9.42 -15.86
CA PRO A 119 10.95 10.34 -16.22
C PRO A 119 11.67 10.93 -15.00
N GLY A 120 11.01 10.94 -13.83
CA GLY A 120 11.62 11.32 -12.54
C GLY A 120 12.49 10.22 -11.91
N ARG A 121 12.71 9.09 -12.58
CA ARG A 121 13.58 7.98 -12.15
C ARG A 121 14.72 7.74 -13.15
N PRO A 122 15.79 7.01 -12.75
CA PRO A 122 16.85 6.59 -13.66
C PRO A 122 16.29 5.93 -14.92
N ALA A 123 16.93 6.17 -16.06
CA ALA A 123 16.48 5.61 -17.33
C ALA A 123 16.58 4.07 -17.32
N PRO A 124 15.60 3.36 -17.89
CA PRO A 124 15.68 1.91 -18.03
C PRO A 124 16.80 1.52 -19.00
N THR A 125 17.61 0.54 -18.60
CA THR A 125 18.70 0.00 -19.43
C THR A 125 18.22 -1.24 -20.17
N GLY A 126 18.68 -1.43 -21.42
CA GLY A 126 18.48 -2.67 -22.16
C GLY A 126 17.07 -2.90 -22.72
N SER A 127 16.20 -1.88 -22.71
CA SER A 127 14.87 -1.96 -23.33
C SER A 127 14.51 -0.69 -24.09
N PRO A 128 14.56 -0.71 -25.44
CA PRO A 128 14.14 0.41 -26.27
C PRO A 128 12.67 0.81 -26.05
N VAL A 129 11.80 -0.17 -25.75
CA VAL A 129 10.36 0.07 -25.53
C VAL A 129 10.13 0.86 -24.24
N LEU A 130 10.74 0.44 -23.12
CA LEU A 130 10.60 1.16 -21.84
C LEU A 130 11.22 2.56 -21.94
N LEU A 131 12.35 2.69 -22.64
CA LEU A 131 12.98 3.98 -22.88
C LEU A 131 12.10 4.91 -23.74
N ALA A 132 11.44 4.38 -24.76
CA ALA A 132 10.52 5.15 -25.60
C ALA A 132 9.30 5.63 -24.81
N LEU A 133 8.71 4.76 -23.97
CA LEU A 133 7.62 5.13 -23.07
C LEU A 133 8.05 6.24 -22.11
N ARG A 134 9.22 6.10 -21.47
CA ARG A 134 9.78 7.12 -20.59
C ARG A 134 9.94 8.47 -21.29
N ARG A 135 10.49 8.50 -22.49
CA ARG A 135 10.61 9.73 -23.30
C ARG A 135 9.23 10.32 -23.62
N GLY A 136 8.23 9.48 -23.86
CA GLY A 136 6.83 9.89 -24.01
C GLY A 136 6.27 10.59 -22.77
N HIS A 137 6.51 10.02 -21.58
CA HIS A 137 6.09 10.66 -20.33
C HIS A 137 6.83 11.96 -20.05
N ALA A 138 8.15 12.02 -20.32
CA ALA A 138 8.93 13.24 -20.16
C ALA A 138 8.37 14.41 -20.98
N ARG A 139 7.88 14.14 -22.20
CA ARG A 139 7.24 15.16 -23.07
C ARG A 139 5.87 15.62 -22.60
N ARG A 140 5.21 14.87 -21.71
CA ARG A 140 3.87 15.18 -21.17
C ARG A 140 3.91 15.80 -19.78
N ALA A 141 5.07 15.81 -19.12
CA ALA A 141 5.26 16.33 -17.77
C ALA A 141 5.59 17.83 -17.74
N THR A 142 5.44 18.53 -18.86
CA THR A 142 5.52 20.00 -19.01
C THR A 142 4.15 20.62 -18.88
#